data_AF-K8GMQ9-F1
#
_entry.id   AF-K8GMQ9-F1
#
_cell.length_a   1.000
_cell.length_b   1.000
_cell.length_c   1.000
_cell.angle_alpha   90.00
_cell.angle_beta   90.00
_cell.angle_gamma   90.00
#
_symmetry.space_group_name_H-M   'P 1'
#
loop_
_entity.id
_entity.type
_entity.pdbx_description
1 polymer ?
#
loop_
_entity_poly.entity_id
_entity_poly.type
_entity_poly.pdbx_seq_one_letter_code
_entity_poly.pdbx_strand_id
1 'polypeptide(L)' 'MLNSSEMNKNELPKKESLLGKLRWGIWLLGISSWLFGITDRSFASFADGYLSAIDITQLFTASFFFVSWLFLKPMPLD' A
#
# COMPACT_ATOMS: atom_id res chain seq x y z
N MET A 1 26.25 -34.74 26.70
CA MET A 1 25.51 -33.50 27.03
C MET A 1 25.19 -32.81 25.72
N LEU A 2 24.01 -33.03 25.17
CA LEU A 2 23.53 -32.29 24.00
C LEU A 2 23.21 -30.87 24.44
N ASN A 3 23.75 -29.92 23.68
CA ASN A 3 23.75 -28.51 23.99
C ASN A 3 22.31 -27.95 23.92
N SER A 4 21.66 -27.79 25.07
CA SER A 4 20.34 -27.15 25.19
C SER A 4 20.31 -25.69 24.67
N SER A 5 21.46 -25.10 24.30
CA SER A 5 21.54 -23.78 23.69
C SER A 5 21.41 -23.77 22.14
N GLU A 6 21.28 -24.93 21.48
CA GLU A 6 21.00 -25.00 20.03
C GLU A 6 19.54 -25.28 19.68
N MET A 7 18.71 -25.75 20.62
CA MET A 7 17.28 -25.98 20.36
C MET A 7 16.39 -24.74 20.53
N ASN A 8 16.93 -23.61 20.99
CA ASN A 8 16.21 -22.34 21.08
C ASN A 8 16.79 -21.30 20.11
N LYS A 9 16.86 -21.65 18.83
CA LYS A 9 17.20 -20.71 17.75
C LYS A 9 16.18 -20.70 16.61
N ASN A 10 15.09 -21.46 16.73
CA ASN A 10 14.20 -21.75 15.59
C ASN A 10 12.78 -21.20 15.70
N GLU A 11 12.44 -20.43 16.74
CA GLU A 11 11.08 -19.88 16.91
C GLU A 11 10.93 -18.38 16.67
N LEU A 12 11.96 -17.72 16.13
CA LEU A 12 11.88 -16.30 15.76
C LEU A 12 11.77 -15.90 14.26
N PRO A 13 11.45 -16.75 13.26
CA PRO A 13 11.30 -16.26 11.87
C PRO A 13 9.85 -16.11 11.37
N LYS A 14 8.81 -16.21 12.21
CA LYS A 14 7.40 -16.08 11.75
C LYS A 14 6.78 -14.69 11.88
N LYS A 15 7.17 -13.90 12.89
CA LYS A 15 6.58 -12.55 13.06
C LYS A 15 7.15 -11.55 12.06
N GLU A 16 8.44 -11.62 11.74
CA GLU A 16 9.06 -10.72 10.75
C GLU A 16 8.56 -10.99 9.33
N SER A 17 8.30 -12.26 8.98
CA SER A 17 7.73 -12.64 7.68
C SER A 17 6.25 -12.27 7.54
N LEU A 18 5.44 -12.38 8.60
CA LEU A 18 4.06 -11.91 8.59
C LEU A 18 3.97 -10.38 8.52
N LEU A 19 4.81 -9.66 9.26
CA LEU A 19 4.84 -8.19 9.22
C LEU A 19 5.30 -7.68 7.85
N GLY A 20 6.27 -8.36 7.21
CA GLY A 20 6.66 -8.10 5.83
C GLY A 20 5.52 -8.35 4.84
N LYS A 21 4.83 -9.49 4.96
CA LYS A 21 3.65 -9.80 4.13
C LYS A 21 2.49 -8.82 4.35
N LEU A 22 2.23 -8.40 5.60
CA LEU A 22 1.23 -7.39 5.94
C LEU A 22 1.59 -6.04 5.34
N ARG A 23 2.85 -5.61 5.42
CA ARG A 23 3.32 -4.38 4.76
C ARG A 23 3.09 -4.42 3.26
N TRP A 24 3.45 -5.53 2.61
CA TRP A 24 3.18 -5.72 1.18
C TRP A 24 1.68 -5.75 0.86
N GLY A 25 0.87 -6.39 1.70
CA GLY A 25 -0.58 -6.42 1.59
C GLY A 25 -1.20 -5.02 1.72
N ILE A 26 -0.82 -4.25 2.74
CA ILE A 26 -1.27 -2.86 2.96
C ILE A 26 -0.83 -1.96 1.80
N TRP A 27 0.38 -2.18 1.26
CA TRP A 27 0.86 -1.46 0.10
C TRP A 27 0.00 -1.74 -1.14
N LEU A 28 -0.28 -3.01 -1.44
CA LEU A 28 -1.17 -3.46 -2.52
C LEU A 28 -2.62 -2.98 -2.35
N LEU A 29 -3.16 -3.07 -1.13
CA LEU A 29 -4.50 -2.59 -0.81
C LEU A 29 -4.59 -1.07 -0.96
N GLY A 30 -3.56 -0.34 -0.56
CA GLY A 30 -3.46 1.09 -0.81
C GLY A 30 -3.50 1.38 -2.31
N ILE A 31 -2.71 0.68 -3.13
CA ILE A 31 -2.75 0.85 -4.59
C ILE A 31 -4.16 0.63 -5.15
N SER A 32 -4.80 -0.47 -4.76
CA SER A 32 -6.17 -0.76 -5.19
C SER A 32 -7.18 0.28 -4.70
N SER A 33 -7.04 0.77 -3.47
CA SER A 33 -7.92 1.78 -2.88
C SER A 33 -7.77 3.14 -3.57
N TRP A 34 -6.55 3.55 -3.89
CA TRP A 34 -6.28 4.77 -4.65
C TRP A 34 -6.85 4.67 -6.07
N LEU A 35 -6.61 3.56 -6.76
CA LEU A 35 -7.12 3.34 -8.12
C LEU A 35 -8.66 3.34 -8.14
N PHE A 36 -9.28 2.67 -7.16
CA PHE A 36 -10.72 2.62 -7.02
C PHE A 36 -11.31 4.00 -6.68
N GLY A 37 -10.72 4.73 -5.73
CA GLY A 37 -11.19 6.06 -5.33
C GLY A 37 -11.05 7.12 -6.43
N ILE A 38 -9.95 7.07 -7.19
CA ILE A 38 -9.75 7.93 -8.38
C ILE A 38 -10.80 7.59 -9.45
N THR A 39 -11.06 6.30 -9.68
CA THR A 39 -12.02 5.84 -10.70
C THR A 39 -13.45 6.20 -10.32
N ASP A 40 -13.86 5.99 -9.07
CA ASP A 40 -15.19 6.33 -8.54
C ASP A 40 -15.48 7.84 -8.73
N ARG A 41 -14.56 8.70 -8.28
CA ARG A 41 -14.69 10.15 -8.45
C ARG A 41 -14.66 10.56 -9.93
N SER A 42 -13.75 9.99 -10.72
CA SER A 42 -13.70 10.28 -12.16
C SER A 42 -14.99 9.89 -12.85
N PHE A 43 -15.57 8.73 -12.50
CA PHE A 43 -16.79 8.22 -13.10
C PHE A 43 -18.01 9.03 -12.68
N ALA A 44 -18.08 9.47 -11.42
CA ALA A 44 -19.13 10.39 -10.95
C ALA A 44 -19.09 11.73 -11.70
N SER A 45 -17.91 12.36 -11.82
CA SER A 45 -17.75 13.61 -12.56
C SER A 45 -17.99 13.45 -14.08
N PHE A 46 -17.67 12.28 -14.65
CA PHE A 46 -17.95 11.97 -16.04
C PHE A 46 -19.44 11.73 -16.31
N ALA A 47 -20.14 11.11 -15.35
CA ALA A 47 -21.58 10.91 -15.40
C ALA A 47 -22.37 12.22 -15.29
N ASP A 48 -21.88 13.19 -14.52
CA ASP A 48 -22.45 14.54 -14.44
C ASP A 48 -22.15 15.42 -15.68
N GLY A 49 -21.34 14.95 -16.64
CA GLY A 49 -21.13 15.60 -17.94
C GLY A 49 -20.30 16.88 -17.90
N TYR A 50 -19.77 17.27 -16.74
CA TYR A 50 -18.90 18.43 -16.58
C TYR A 50 -17.72 18.05 -15.68
N LEU A 51 -16.55 17.86 -16.29
CA LEU A 51 -15.29 17.78 -15.54
C LEU A 51 -14.97 19.19 -15.04
N SER A 52 -15.36 19.47 -13.80
CA SER A 52 -15.08 20.75 -13.17
C SER A 52 -13.58 20.85 -12.88
N ALA A 53 -13.00 22.05 -12.94
CA ALA A 53 -11.57 22.27 -12.67
C ALA A 53 -11.15 21.75 -11.27
N ILE A 54 -12.12 21.66 -10.36
CA ILE A 54 -11.93 21.13 -9.01
C ILE A 54 -11.70 19.62 -9.03
N ASP A 55 -12.40 18.87 -9.88
CA ASP A 55 -12.24 17.42 -10.02
C ASP A 55 -10.85 17.09 -10.57
N ILE A 56 -10.37 17.89 -11.54
CA ILE A 56 -9.01 17.76 -12.09
C ILE A 56 -7.96 17.98 -11.00
N THR A 57 -8.10 19.04 -10.20
CA THR A 57 -7.17 19.34 -9.10
C THR A 57 -7.18 18.23 -8.04
N GLN A 58 -8.35 17.66 -7.79
CA GLN A 58 -8.56 16.59 -6.82
C GLN A 58 -7.99 15.25 -7.31
N LEU A 59 -8.17 14.94 -8.60
CA LEU A 59 -7.55 13.81 -9.28
C LEU A 59 -6.02 13.93 -9.28
N PHE A 60 -5.51 15.14 -9.51
CA PHE A 60 -4.07 15.40 -9.48
C PHE A 60 -3.50 15.19 -8.08
N THR A 61 -4.17 15.73 -7.05
CA THR A 61 -3.77 15.55 -5.65
C THR A 61 -3.83 14.08 -5.23
N ALA A 62 -4.91 13.37 -5.59
CA ALA A 62 -5.06 11.95 -5.32
C ALA A 62 -3.97 11.12 -6.02
N SER A 63 -3.64 11.46 -7.27
CA SER A 63 -2.55 10.83 -8.03
C SER A 63 -1.18 11.13 -7.40
N PHE A 64 -0.96 12.34 -6.90
CA PHE A 64 0.30 12.71 -6.24
C PHE A 64 0.50 11.93 -4.93
N PHE A 65 -0.58 11.79 -4.16
CA PHE A 65 -0.60 10.93 -2.97
C PHE A 65 -0.40 9.46 -3.33
N PHE A 66 -1.01 8.98 -4.41
CA PHE A 66 -0.80 7.63 -4.92
C PHE A 66 0.66 7.37 -5.32
N VAL A 67 1.31 8.31 -6.01
CA VAL A 67 2.73 8.21 -6.35
C VAL A 67 3.59 8.24 -5.08
N SER A 68 3.26 9.11 -4.13
CA SER A 68 3.93 9.15 -2.82
C SER A 68 3.77 7.81 -2.06
N TRP A 69 2.61 7.18 -2.18
CA TRP A 69 2.32 5.86 -1.61
C TRP A 69 3.12 4.74 -2.30
N LEU A 70 3.28 4.81 -3.62
CA LEU A 70 4.16 3.90 -4.38
C LEU A 70 5.62 4.05 -3.96
N PHE A 71 6.08 5.28 -3.70
CA PHE A 71 7.43 5.57 -3.21
C PHE A 71 7.67 5.06 -1.79
N LEU A 72 6.62 4.97 -0.97
CA LEU A 72 6.66 4.37 0.37
C LEU A 72 6.72 2.83 0.34
N LYS A 73 7.09 2.24 -0.80
CA LYS A 73 7.34 0.80 -0.97
C LYS A 73 8.21 0.31 0.19
N PRO A 74 7.84 -0.79 0.86
CA PRO A 74 8.64 -1.35 1.93
C PRO A 74 10.01 -1.76 1.37
N MET A 75 11.04 -0.93 1.61
CA MET A 75 12.41 -1.31 1.35
C MET A 75 12.81 -2.38 2.37
N PRO A 76 13.28 -3.56 1.95
CA PRO A 76 13.93 -4.47 2.87
C PRO A 76 15.17 -3.75 3.40
N LEU A 77 15.28 -3.62 4.74
CA LEU A 77 16.57 -3.36 5.36
C LEU A 77 17.42 -4.61 5.08
N ASP A 78 18.50 -4.43 4.33
CA ASP A 78 19.59 -5.41 4.16
C ASP A 78 20.45 -5.42 5.44
#